data_AF-A0A960Y609-F1
#
_entry.id   AF-A0A960Y609-F1
#
_cell.length_a   1.000
_cell.length_b   1.000
_cell.length_c   1.000
_cell.angle_alpha   90.00
_cell.angle_beta   90.00
_cell.angle_gamma   90.00
#
_symmetry.space_group_name_H-M   'P 1'
#
loop_
_entity.id
_entity.type
_entity.pdbx_description
1 polymer ?
#
loop_
_entity_poly.entity_id
_entity_poly.type
_entity_poly.pdbx_seq_one_letter_code
_entity_poly.pdbx_strand_id
1 'polypeptide(L)'
;MIQDRRRLALFLLPTLLLAGLFWSTVWRGMDRSVLSRAPILDEAHYLQRGAELAENGGRPTAPFTMSPLYSYLVAAVGSGRHLDAHGLRAGQPPRGIRLVQALLWVGTAGLLLVAGRRLLGARWGLLPPLLWVGYAPAAILAGQVLLEVPLTFLATAALVLAGGAGKPTVGRALGVGLLVGAAAL
;
A
#
# COMPACT_ATOMS: atom_id res chain seq x y z
N MET A 1 -7.31 -19.22 25.13
CA MET A 1 -7.04 -19.32 23.68
C MET A 1 -8.28 -19.21 22.79
N ILE A 2 -9.40 -19.92 23.03
CA ILE A 2 -10.62 -19.81 22.18
C ILE A 2 -11.36 -18.46 22.38
N GLN A 3 -11.42 -17.94 23.61
CA GLN A 3 -12.05 -16.64 23.89
C GLN A 3 -11.34 -15.45 23.21
N ASP A 4 -10.01 -15.48 23.10
CA ASP A 4 -9.23 -14.40 22.47
C ASP A 4 -9.49 -14.32 20.97
N ARG A 5 -9.63 -15.47 20.29
CA ARG A 5 -9.95 -15.52 18.85
C ARG A 5 -11.31 -14.91 18.53
N ARG A 6 -12.33 -15.15 19.37
CA ARG A 6 -13.68 -14.58 19.19
C ARG A 6 -13.68 -13.05 19.36
N ARG A 7 -12.96 -12.54 20.36
CA ARG A 7 -12.82 -11.09 20.58
C ARG A 7 -12.10 -10.44 19.39
N LEU A 8 -11.02 -11.06 18.91
CA LEU A 8 -10.27 -10.56 17.76
C LEU A 8 -11.15 -10.50 16.50
N ALA A 9 -11.92 -11.56 16.23
CA ALA A 9 -12.86 -11.60 15.11
C ALA A 9 -13.96 -10.52 15.20
N LEU A 10 -14.52 -10.31 16.39
CA LEU A 10 -15.54 -9.28 16.64
C LEU A 10 -15.04 -7.86 16.37
N PHE A 11 -13.74 -7.58 16.54
CA PHE A 11 -13.17 -6.27 16.22
C PHE A 11 -12.69 -6.18 14.76
N LEU A 12 -12.10 -7.25 14.23
CA LEU A 12 -11.55 -7.26 12.87
C LEU A 12 -12.65 -7.16 11.81
N LEU A 13 -13.74 -7.92 11.94
CA LEU A 13 -14.81 -7.94 10.94
C LEU A 13 -15.41 -6.55 10.68
N PRO A 14 -15.91 -5.80 11.69
CA PRO A 14 -16.45 -4.46 11.44
C PRO A 14 -15.39 -3.49 10.92
N THR A 15 -14.13 -3.62 11.36
CA THR A 15 -13.03 -2.79 10.86
C THR A 15 -12.78 -3.02 9.36
N LEU A 16 -12.74 -4.29 8.94
CA LEU A 16 -12.58 -4.66 7.54
C LEU A 16 -13.78 -4.24 6.69
N LEU A 17 -15.00 -4.36 7.22
CA LEU A 17 -16.22 -3.88 6.54
C LEU A 17 -16.21 -2.37 6.36
N LEU A 18 -15.86 -1.60 7.41
CA LEU A 18 -15.75 -0.15 7.33
C LEU A 18 -14.66 0.28 6.36
N ALA A 19 -13.49 -0.38 6.39
CA ALA A 19 -12.43 -0.14 5.43
C ALA A 19 -12.89 -0.43 3.99
N GLY A 20 -13.60 -1.54 3.77
CA GLY A 20 -14.17 -1.89 2.47
C GLY A 20 -15.19 -0.86 1.97
N LEU A 21 -16.09 -0.38 2.84
CA LEU A 21 -17.07 0.66 2.51
C LEU A 21 -16.39 2.00 2.19
N PHE A 22 -15.39 2.38 2.98
CA PHE A 22 -14.61 3.59 2.77
C PHE A 22 -13.91 3.55 1.40
N TRP A 23 -13.12 2.52 1.13
CA TRP A 23 -12.38 2.38 -0.13
C TRP A 23 -13.30 2.24 -1.34
N SER A 24 -14.42 1.51 -1.21
CA SER A 24 -15.45 1.44 -2.26
C SER A 24 -16.02 2.81 -2.61
N THR A 25 -16.21 3.69 -1.61
CA THR A 25 -16.73 5.04 -1.83
C THR A 25 -15.68 5.94 -2.48
N VAL A 26 -14.44 5.90 -1.98
CA VAL A 26 -13.30 6.64 -2.56
C VAL A 26 -13.09 6.25 -4.02
N TRP A 27 -12.99 4.95 -4.33
CA TRP A 27 -12.78 4.48 -5.70
C TRP A 27 -13.92 4.86 -6.63
N ARG A 28 -15.18 4.77 -6.20
CA ARG A 28 -16.33 5.23 -7.00
C ARG A 28 -16.26 6.72 -7.30
N GLY A 29 -15.84 7.53 -6.32
CA GLY A 29 -15.62 8.97 -6.53
C GLY A 29 -14.50 9.24 -7.53
N MET A 30 -13.37 8.54 -7.39
CA MET A 30 -12.23 8.67 -8.29
C MET A 30 -12.59 8.25 -9.72
N ASP A 31 -13.21 7.09 -9.90
CA ASP A 31 -13.56 6.55 -11.23
C ASP A 31 -14.54 7.44 -12.00
N ARG A 32 -15.35 8.23 -11.29
CA ARG A 32 -16.26 9.22 -11.90
C ARG A 32 -15.58 10.56 -12.19
N SER A 33 -14.47 10.87 -11.53
CA SER A 33 -13.76 12.14 -11.70
C SER A 33 -12.95 12.15 -12.99
N VAL A 34 -13.08 13.21 -13.79
CA VAL A 34 -12.25 13.44 -14.98
C VAL A 34 -10.76 13.52 -14.61
N LEU A 35 -10.46 14.07 -13.43
CA LEU A 35 -9.08 14.23 -12.95
C LEU A 35 -8.38 12.89 -12.68
N SER A 36 -9.11 11.79 -12.50
CA SER A 36 -8.49 10.48 -12.37
C SER A 36 -8.16 9.85 -13.73
N ARG A 37 -8.71 10.35 -14.84
CA ARG A 37 -8.44 9.78 -16.17
C ARG A 37 -7.06 10.15 -16.69
N ALA A 38 -6.60 11.35 -16.36
CA ALA A 38 -5.23 11.79 -16.59
C ALA A 38 -4.38 11.31 -15.42
N PRO A 39 -3.60 10.23 -15.59
CA PRO A 39 -2.69 9.78 -14.55
C PRO A 39 -1.64 10.87 -14.32
N ILE A 40 -1.20 11.01 -13.08
CA ILE A 40 0.02 11.78 -12.79
C ILE A 40 1.24 11.07 -13.38
N LEU A 41 2.35 11.79 -13.55
CA LEU A 41 3.54 11.30 -14.27
C LEU A 41 4.04 9.94 -13.74
N ASP A 42 4.12 9.79 -12.42
CA ASP A 42 4.62 8.57 -11.80
C ASP A 42 3.61 7.41 -11.95
N GLU A 43 2.31 7.70 -11.84
CA GLU A 43 1.25 6.71 -12.09
C GLU A 43 1.31 6.19 -13.53
N ALA A 44 1.45 7.10 -14.49
CA ALA A 44 1.62 6.77 -15.91
C ALA A 44 2.83 5.84 -16.12
N HIS A 45 3.97 6.19 -15.53
CA HIS A 45 5.19 5.41 -15.63
C HIS A 45 4.99 3.97 -15.12
N TYR A 46 4.46 3.79 -13.92
CA TYR A 46 4.27 2.46 -13.35
C TYR A 46 3.23 1.62 -14.08
N LEU A 47 2.15 2.24 -14.57
CA LEU A 47 1.13 1.57 -15.37
C LEU A 47 1.70 1.05 -16.69
N GLN A 48 2.40 1.91 -17.44
CA GLN A 48 3.02 1.53 -18.71
C GLN A 48 4.09 0.47 -18.51
N ARG A 49 4.93 0.63 -17.49
CA ARG A 49 5.98 -0.32 -17.17
C ARG A 49 5.42 -1.68 -16.75
N GLY A 50 4.33 -1.68 -15.99
CA GLY A 50 3.62 -2.91 -15.64
C GLY A 50 3.01 -3.61 -16.85
N ALA A 51 2.51 -2.86 -17.84
CA ALA A 51 1.99 -3.43 -19.10
C ALA A 51 3.12 -4.06 -19.93
N GLU A 52 4.22 -3.34 -20.11
CA GLU A 52 5.41 -3.83 -20.82
C GLU A 52 5.95 -5.12 -20.18
N LEU A 53 6.05 -5.17 -18.85
CA LEU A 53 6.49 -6.37 -18.13
C LEU A 53 5.53 -7.54 -18.34
N ALA A 54 4.21 -7.30 -18.33
CA ALA A 54 3.22 -8.34 -18.57
C ALA A 54 3.32 -8.90 -20.00
N GLU A 55 3.52 -8.04 -21.01
CA GLU A 55 3.65 -8.43 -22.42
C GLU A 55 4.96 -9.18 -22.71
N ASN A 56 6.04 -8.84 -22.02
CA ASN A 56 7.36 -9.44 -22.21
C ASN A 56 7.68 -10.59 -21.24
N GLY A 57 6.67 -11.20 -20.62
CA GLY A 57 6.85 -12.35 -19.72
C GLY A 57 7.70 -12.02 -18.48
N GLY A 58 7.59 -10.80 -17.95
CA GLY A 58 8.33 -10.30 -16.80
C GLY A 58 9.75 -9.81 -17.11
N ARG A 59 10.17 -9.81 -18.38
CA ARG A 59 11.50 -9.33 -18.76
C ARG A 59 11.45 -7.85 -19.14
N PRO A 60 12.25 -6.99 -18.49
CA PRO A 60 12.30 -5.57 -18.83
C PRO A 60 13.00 -5.38 -20.18
N THR A 61 12.47 -4.52 -21.05
CA THR A 61 13.13 -4.18 -22.33
C THR A 61 14.12 -3.02 -22.20
N ALA A 62 14.02 -2.24 -21.13
CA ALA A 62 14.89 -1.11 -20.79
C ALA A 62 15.29 -1.14 -19.30
N PRO A 63 16.34 -0.43 -18.86
CA PRO A 63 16.64 -0.25 -17.44
C PRO A 63 15.49 0.44 -16.69
N PHE A 64 15.35 0.16 -15.39
CA PHE A 64 14.39 0.85 -14.55
C PHE A 64 14.93 2.21 -14.12
N THR A 65 14.11 3.26 -14.27
CA THR A 65 14.41 4.62 -13.79
C THR A 65 13.81 4.91 -12.42
N MET A 66 12.83 4.11 -11.99
CA MET A 66 12.17 4.15 -10.69
C MET A 66 12.18 2.75 -10.05
N SER A 67 11.56 2.56 -8.88
CA SER A 67 11.43 1.26 -8.17
C SER A 67 11.03 0.09 -9.12
N PRO A 68 11.96 -0.83 -9.46
CA PRO A 68 11.63 -2.03 -10.22
C PRO A 68 10.57 -2.90 -9.54
N LEU A 69 10.65 -3.10 -8.22
CA LEU A 69 9.79 -4.01 -7.48
C LEU A 69 8.32 -3.59 -7.57
N TYR A 70 8.05 -2.29 -7.49
CA TYR A 70 6.68 -1.79 -7.62
C TYR A 70 6.13 -1.99 -9.02
N SER A 71 6.95 -1.82 -10.07
CA SER A 71 6.53 -2.11 -11.45
C SER A 71 6.18 -3.59 -11.64
N TYR A 72 6.97 -4.50 -11.04
CA TYR A 72 6.67 -5.93 -11.02
C TYR A 72 5.37 -6.24 -10.27
N LEU A 73 5.13 -5.58 -9.14
CA LEU A 73 3.88 -5.73 -8.39
C LEU A 73 2.68 -5.29 -9.22
N VAL A 74 2.77 -4.15 -9.92
CA VAL A 74 1.72 -3.63 -10.82
C VAL A 74 1.42 -4.63 -11.95
N ALA A 75 2.46 -5.22 -12.55
CA ALA A 75 2.31 -6.27 -13.56
C ALA A 75 1.63 -7.53 -12.98
N ALA A 76 2.12 -8.03 -11.84
CA ALA A 76 1.65 -9.26 -11.21
C ALA A 76 0.16 -9.21 -10.83
N VAL A 77 -0.34 -8.05 -10.43
CA VAL A 77 -1.76 -7.84 -10.09
C VAL A 77 -2.61 -7.42 -11.29
N GLY A 78 -2.11 -7.61 -12.51
CA GLY A 78 -2.83 -7.34 -13.77
C GLY A 78 -3.24 -5.88 -13.94
N SER A 79 -2.50 -4.96 -13.32
CA SER A 79 -2.85 -3.54 -13.27
C SER A 79 -2.05 -2.67 -14.25
N GLY A 80 -1.13 -3.26 -15.01
CA GLY A 80 -0.44 -2.57 -16.11
C GLY A 80 -1.41 -2.07 -17.18
N ARG A 81 -1.23 -0.84 -17.68
CA ARG A 81 -2.09 -0.22 -18.68
C ARG A 81 -1.27 0.61 -19.67
N HIS A 82 -1.66 0.56 -20.93
CA HIS A 82 -1.24 1.53 -21.92
C HIS A 82 -2.05 2.82 -21.80
N LEU A 83 -1.44 3.93 -22.20
CA LEU A 83 -2.11 5.21 -22.31
C LEU A 83 -2.51 5.43 -23.77
N ASP A 84 -3.60 6.17 -23.99
CA ASP A 84 -3.99 6.58 -25.33
C ASP A 84 -3.07 7.68 -25.90
N ALA A 85 -3.35 8.12 -27.13
CA ALA A 85 -2.58 9.17 -27.80
C ALA A 85 -2.57 10.53 -27.06
N HIS A 86 -3.48 10.72 -26.09
CA HIS A 86 -3.59 11.91 -25.27
C HIS A 86 -2.99 11.72 -23.87
N GLY A 87 -2.35 10.58 -23.60
CA GLY A 87 -1.79 10.25 -22.29
C GLY A 87 -2.85 9.92 -21.24
N LEU A 88 -4.09 9.62 -21.64
CA LEU A 88 -5.16 9.22 -20.73
C LEU A 88 -5.17 7.70 -20.55
N ARG A 89 -5.62 7.24 -19.38
CA ARG A 89 -5.76 5.81 -19.12
C ARG A 89 -6.84 5.22 -20.04
N ALA A 90 -6.46 4.23 -20.84
CA ALA A 90 -7.40 3.44 -21.62
C ALA A 90 -7.84 2.19 -20.84
N GLY A 91 -9.12 1.83 -20.96
CA GLY A 91 -9.67 0.59 -20.40
C GLY A 91 -10.15 0.68 -18.95
N GLN A 92 -10.20 -0.47 -18.27
CA GLN A 92 -10.74 -0.57 -16.92
C GLN A 92 -9.77 -0.03 -15.85
N PRO A 93 -10.29 0.53 -14.74
CA PRO A 93 -9.45 1.00 -13.63
C PRO A 93 -8.49 -0.08 -13.12
N PRO A 94 -7.31 0.29 -12.60
CA PRO A 94 -6.30 -0.65 -12.10
C PRO A 94 -6.70 -1.18 -10.70
N ARG A 95 -7.79 -1.96 -10.64
CA ARG A 95 -8.40 -2.42 -9.38
C ARG A 95 -7.48 -3.30 -8.54
N GLY A 96 -6.63 -4.11 -9.19
CA GLY A 96 -5.72 -5.03 -8.51
C GLY A 96 -4.75 -4.30 -7.61
N ILE A 97 -3.99 -3.35 -8.15
CA ILE A 97 -3.00 -2.59 -7.38
C ILE A 97 -3.67 -1.66 -6.35
N ARG A 98 -4.82 -1.07 -6.67
CA ARG A 98 -5.60 -0.28 -5.70
C ARG A 98 -6.03 -1.10 -4.49
N LEU A 99 -6.45 -2.35 -4.70
CA LEU A 99 -6.77 -3.25 -3.60
C LEU A 99 -5.54 -3.53 -2.74
N VAL A 100 -4.38 -3.79 -3.36
CA VAL A 100 -3.12 -3.99 -2.63
C VAL A 100 -2.76 -2.74 -1.81
N GLN A 101 -2.81 -1.54 -2.40
CA GLN A 101 -2.53 -0.29 -1.68
C GLN A 101 -3.51 -0.04 -0.53
N ALA A 102 -4.80 -0.32 -0.71
CA ALA A 102 -5.78 -0.23 0.37
C ALA A 102 -5.46 -1.19 1.53
N LEU A 103 -5.06 -2.43 1.22
CA LEU A 103 -4.63 -3.41 2.23
C LEU A 103 -3.36 -2.96 2.95
N LEU A 104 -2.37 -2.45 2.21
CA LEU A 104 -1.13 -1.92 2.79
C LEU A 104 -1.41 -0.70 3.66
N TRP A 105 -2.33 0.18 3.26
CA TRP A 105 -2.76 1.34 4.04
C TRP A 105 -3.40 0.93 5.38
N VAL A 106 -4.28 -0.09 5.36
CA VAL A 106 -4.87 -0.66 6.58
C VAL A 106 -3.78 -1.34 7.42
N GLY A 107 -2.85 -2.05 6.78
CA GLY A 107 -1.69 -2.65 7.42
C GLY A 107 -0.83 -1.63 8.16
N THR A 108 -0.56 -0.47 7.53
CA THR A 108 0.16 0.66 8.14
C THR A 108 -0.58 1.16 9.38
N ALA A 109 -1.90 1.33 9.34
CA ALA A 109 -2.68 1.71 10.52
C ALA A 109 -2.51 0.68 11.67
N GLY A 110 -2.54 -0.62 11.35
CA GLY A 110 -2.30 -1.69 12.32
C GLY A 110 -0.88 -1.63 12.93
N LEU A 111 0.14 -1.39 12.11
CA LEU A 111 1.52 -1.24 12.55
C LEU A 111 1.69 0.02 13.44
N LEU A 112 1.06 1.13 13.07
CA LEU A 112 1.05 2.37 13.86
C LEU A 112 0.34 2.19 15.21
N LEU A 113 -0.71 1.36 15.29
CA LEU A 113 -1.31 0.99 16.56
C LEU A 113 -0.33 0.24 17.45
N VAL A 114 0.42 -0.72 16.89
CA VAL A 114 1.44 -1.47 17.63
C VAL A 114 2.54 -0.53 18.12
N ALA A 115 3.07 0.34 17.26
CA ALA A 115 4.05 1.36 17.63
C ALA A 115 3.51 2.28 18.74
N GLY A 116 2.30 2.82 18.55
CA GLY A 116 1.65 3.73 19.48
C GLY A 116 1.44 3.10 20.84
N ARG A 117 1.00 1.83 20.91
CA ARG A 117 0.84 1.10 22.18
C ARG A 117 2.16 0.89 22.90
N ARG A 118 3.25 0.65 22.17
CA ARG A 118 4.60 0.48 22.74
C ARG A 118 5.19 1.80 23.25
N LEU A 119 5.00 2.89 22.50
CA LEU A 119 5.67 4.18 22.78
C LEU A 119 4.83 5.12 23.66
N LEU A 120 3.51 5.15 23.47
CA LEU A 120 2.60 6.09 24.11
C LEU A 120 1.68 5.42 25.15
N GLY A 121 1.78 4.09 25.28
CA GLY A 121 0.99 3.29 26.21
C GLY A 121 -0.46 3.05 25.76
N ALA A 122 -1.25 2.42 26.64
CA ALA A 122 -2.60 1.96 26.30
C ALA A 122 -3.59 3.10 26.04
N ARG A 123 -3.47 4.22 26.75
CA ARG A 123 -4.38 5.36 26.63
C ARG A 123 -4.25 6.08 25.29
N TRP A 124 -3.01 6.27 24.83
CA TRP A 124 -2.70 7.11 23.66
C TRP A 124 -2.31 6.32 22.42
N GLY A 125 -2.16 4.98 22.52
CA GLY A 125 -1.73 4.17 21.39
C GLY A 125 -2.68 4.14 20.18
N LEU A 126 -3.93 4.59 20.34
CA LEU A 126 -4.88 4.76 19.22
C LEU A 126 -4.69 6.07 18.46
N LEU A 127 -3.95 7.04 18.99
CA LEU A 127 -3.80 8.35 18.34
C LEU A 127 -3.10 8.25 16.97
N PRO A 128 -1.96 7.54 16.81
CA PRO A 128 -1.29 7.44 15.51
C PRO A 128 -2.15 6.85 14.38
N PRO A 129 -2.85 5.70 14.53
CA PRO A 129 -3.69 5.19 13.46
C PRO A 129 -4.88 6.10 13.16
N LEU A 130 -5.44 6.81 14.14
CA LEU A 130 -6.53 7.78 13.89
C LEU A 130 -6.04 8.96 13.03
N LEU A 131 -4.85 9.48 13.33
CA LEU A 131 -4.23 10.55 12.52
C LEU A 131 -3.93 10.07 11.09
N TRP A 132 -3.42 8.85 10.94
CA TRP A 132 -3.19 8.23 9.63
C TRP A 132 -4.48 8.08 8.82
N VAL A 133 -5.54 7.57 9.46
CA VAL A 133 -6.86 7.41 8.82
C VAL A 133 -7.45 8.77 8.42
N GLY A 134 -7.28 9.80 9.25
CA GLY A 134 -7.75 11.16 8.97
C GLY A 134 -6.88 11.95 7.99
N TYR A 135 -5.70 11.44 7.62
CA TYR A 135 -4.78 12.14 6.72
C TYR A 135 -5.22 11.96 5.26
N ALA A 136 -6.10 12.85 4.82
CA ALA A 136 -6.71 12.83 3.49
C ALA A 136 -5.70 12.66 2.32
N PRO A 137 -4.52 13.31 2.32
CA PRO A 137 -3.53 13.10 1.25
C PRO A 137 -3.11 11.64 1.09
N ALA A 138 -2.91 10.89 2.18
CA ALA A 138 -2.56 9.46 2.08
C ALA A 138 -3.69 8.63 1.45
N ALA A 139 -4.96 8.99 1.72
CA ALA A 139 -6.09 8.30 1.12
C ALA A 139 -6.18 8.54 -0.40
N ILE A 140 -5.87 9.76 -0.84
CA ILE A 140 -5.80 10.11 -2.28
C ILE A 140 -4.66 9.34 -2.95
N LEU A 141 -3.47 9.33 -2.36
CA LEU A 141 -2.30 8.62 -2.89
C LEU A 141 -2.55 7.11 -3.01
N ALA A 142 -3.23 6.48 -2.04
CA ALA A 142 -3.62 5.07 -2.11
C ALA A 142 -4.70 4.77 -3.17
N GLY A 143 -5.34 5.79 -3.74
CA GLY A 143 -6.24 5.64 -4.89
C GLY A 143 -5.53 5.72 -6.24
N GLN A 144 -4.29 6.20 -6.27
CA GLN A 144 -3.43 6.33 -7.45
C GLN A 144 -2.38 5.21 -7.46
N VAL A 145 -1.90 4.80 -8.62
CA VAL A 145 -0.88 3.74 -8.73
C VAL A 145 0.52 4.32 -8.45
N LEU A 146 0.82 4.54 -7.18
CA LEU A 146 2.07 5.11 -6.71
C LEU A 146 2.75 4.31 -5.59
N LEU A 147 4.05 4.57 -5.44
CA LEU A 147 4.96 3.86 -4.54
C LEU A 147 4.82 4.27 -3.06
N GLU A 148 4.26 5.45 -2.73
CA GLU A 148 4.34 6.00 -1.37
C GLU A 148 3.65 5.10 -0.34
N VAL A 149 2.53 4.46 -0.71
CA VAL A 149 1.78 3.61 0.22
C VAL A 149 2.54 2.32 0.54
N PRO A 150 3.03 1.53 -0.46
CA PRO A 150 3.97 0.44 -0.20
C PRO A 150 5.20 0.87 0.58
N LEU A 151 5.83 1.99 0.20
CA LEU A 151 7.03 2.50 0.87
C LEU A 151 6.75 2.84 2.34
N THR A 152 5.65 3.55 2.60
CA THR A 152 5.21 3.89 3.97
C THR A 152 4.94 2.64 4.79
N PHE A 153 4.30 1.63 4.19
CA PHE A 153 4.06 0.34 4.85
C PHE A 153 5.37 -0.35 5.21
N LEU A 154 6.29 -0.51 4.25
CA LEU A 154 7.58 -1.17 4.46
C LEU A 154 8.44 -0.44 5.49
N ALA A 155 8.51 0.90 5.41
CA ALA A 155 9.22 1.71 6.38
C ALA A 155 8.63 1.58 7.79
N THR A 156 7.31 1.67 7.92
CA THR A 156 6.61 1.50 9.21
C THR A 156 6.82 0.10 9.77
N ALA A 157 6.75 -0.93 8.92
CA ALA A 157 7.00 -2.32 9.30
C ALA A 157 8.42 -2.50 9.80
N ALA A 158 9.41 -1.95 9.08
CA ALA A 158 10.82 -1.99 9.46
C ALA A 158 11.05 -1.32 10.82
N LEU A 159 10.46 -0.15 11.06
CA LEU A 159 10.55 0.57 12.34
C LEU A 159 9.88 -0.19 13.49
N VAL A 160 8.68 -0.73 13.27
CA VAL A 160 7.96 -1.52 14.30
C VAL A 160 8.73 -2.80 14.63
N LEU A 161 9.29 -3.47 13.62
CA LEU A 161 10.13 -4.64 13.80
C LEU A 161 11.41 -4.25 14.54
N ALA A 162 12.07 -3.15 14.17
CA ALA A 162 13.29 -2.64 14.80
C ALA A 162 13.09 -2.08 16.21
N GLY A 163 11.87 -1.66 16.60
CA GLY A 163 11.56 -1.06 17.90
C GLY A 163 10.89 -1.99 18.94
N GLY A 164 10.71 -3.28 18.67
CA GLY A 164 10.20 -4.26 19.65
C GLY A 164 11.07 -4.40 20.92
N ALA A 165 10.42 -4.56 22.07
CA ALA A 165 11.10 -4.84 23.34
C ALA A 165 11.77 -6.22 23.31
N GLY A 166 13.06 -6.27 23.63
CA GLY A 166 13.86 -7.51 23.63
C GLY A 166 15.22 -7.32 22.97
N LYS A 167 16.13 -8.27 23.22
CA LYS A 167 17.45 -8.25 22.59
C LYS A 167 17.31 -8.35 21.08
N PRO A 168 18.12 -7.61 20.29
CA PRO A 168 18.15 -7.78 18.85
C PRO A 168 18.55 -9.24 18.53
N THR A 169 17.80 -9.87 17.63
CA THR A 169 18.10 -11.22 17.13
C THR A 169 18.52 -11.13 15.67
N VAL A 170 19.30 -12.10 15.19
CA VAL A 170 19.71 -12.17 13.78
C VAL A 170 18.50 -12.19 12.85
N GLY A 171 17.46 -12.97 13.18
CA GLY A 171 16.23 -13.01 12.38
C GLY A 171 15.52 -11.66 12.29
N ARG A 172 15.53 -10.87 13.38
CA ARG A 172 14.97 -9.51 13.37
C ARG A 172 15.78 -8.55 12.51
N ALA A 173 17.11 -8.62 12.59
CA ALA A 173 17.99 -7.80 11.74
C ALA A 173 17.80 -8.15 10.26
N LEU A 174 17.72 -9.45 9.92
CA LEU A 174 17.41 -9.91 8.57
C LEU A 174 16.04 -9.41 8.09
N GLY A 175 15.00 -9.52 8.92
CA GLY A 175 13.67 -9.01 8.57
C GLY A 175 13.65 -7.50 8.29
N VAL A 176 14.34 -6.70 9.10
CA VAL A 176 14.49 -5.26 8.85
C VAL A 176 15.25 -5.01 7.55
N GLY A 177 16.37 -5.71 7.33
CA GLY A 177 17.16 -5.60 6.10
C GLY A 177 16.36 -5.95 4.84
N LEU A 178 15.52 -6.98 4.89
CA LEU A 178 14.64 -7.37 3.79
C LEU A 178 13.57 -6.30 3.50
N LEU A 179 12.96 -5.72 4.54
CA LEU A 179 11.96 -4.66 4.38
C LEU A 179 12.58 -3.39 3.80
N VAL A 180 13.77 -3.01 4.27
CA VAL A 180 14.52 -1.85 3.75
C VAL A 180 14.99 -2.10 2.32
N GLY A 181 15.50 -3.30 2.02
CA GLY A 181 15.89 -3.69 0.67
C GLY A 181 14.69 -3.65 -0.29
N ALA A 182 13.54 -4.19 0.12
CA ALA A 182 12.31 -4.13 -0.65
C ALA A 182 11.80 -2.70 -0.86
N ALA A 183 12.04 -1.79 0.08
CA ALA A 183 11.67 -0.38 -0.04
C ALA A 183 12.60 0.42 -0.98
N ALA A 184 13.84 -0.04 -1.14
CA ALA A 184 14.83 0.55 -2.04
C ALA A 184 14.75 0.01 -3.47
N LEU A 185 14.08 -1.14 -3.64
CA LEU A 185 13.79 -1.77 -4.93
C LEU A 185 12.43 -1.34 -5.45
#